data_AF-A0A5W8USC8-F1
#
_entry.id   AF-A0A5W8USC8-F1
#
_cell.length_a   1.000
_cell.length_b   1.000
_cell.length_c   1.000
_cell.angle_alpha   90.00
_cell.angle_beta   90.00
_cell.angle_gamma   90.00
#
_symmetry.space_group_name_H-M   'P 1'
#
loop_
_entity.id
_entity.type
_entity.pdbx_description
1 polymer ?
#
loop_
_entity_poly.entity_id
_entity_poly.type
_entity_poly.pdbx_seq_one_letter_code
_entity_poly.pdbx_strand_id
1 'polypeptide(L)'
;MPAAVPIVATIAAGVAAANEMYAIAMVITVAAQIATQALTKTPSLNSYRDTSERKQVLRAAASAKTVVYGRSTSAGTLFFSEEQAGEQDDGEMLHLAIALAGHPLSGVQTVWLGDEPISSYPEHAFFEVHTNRQTADPYMLENCPSWKEDMIGKGITWLRVSLKFNAEKFPAGIPNIKVEKQGRAIYDPRTGLTGYSNNAALVILDYYRNYLKVPDTDILWDQFKEAANICDEDVITGGNTVEKRYTINGEFDLSENKVSILEGMLAACAGDVTYTAGKHGLLVGAYYGPATEVITESQLAGDIEIMPEVSQAERVNTIKGTFVDPQQGYTEADFPSVSVGEWVTEDGVEISQDMKLRFV
;
A
#
# COMPACT_ATOMS: atom_id res chain seq x y z
N MET A 1 23.78 -1.13 30.82
CA MET A 1 23.96 0.23 30.27
C MET A 1 22.68 1.01 30.51
N PRO A 2 22.74 2.24 31.03
CA PRO A 2 21.54 3.05 31.26
C PRO A 2 20.94 3.45 29.90
N ALA A 3 19.62 3.36 29.78
CA ALA A 3 18.90 3.78 28.59
C ALA A 3 19.07 5.29 28.38
N ALA A 4 19.50 5.70 27.18
CA ALA A 4 19.56 7.09 26.77
C ALA A 4 18.13 7.66 26.73
N VAL A 5 17.88 8.69 27.52
CA VAL A 5 16.64 9.47 27.49
C VAL A 5 16.86 10.59 26.47
N PRO A 6 16.10 10.65 25.36
CA PRO A 6 16.23 11.77 24.42
C PRO A 6 15.61 13.03 25.04
N ILE A 7 16.44 14.06 25.20
CA ILE A 7 16.02 15.40 25.64
C ILE A 7 15.33 16.07 24.45
N VAL A 8 14.02 16.26 24.57
CA VAL A 8 13.22 17.01 23.60
C VAL A 8 13.42 18.51 23.87
N ALA A 9 14.19 19.17 23.02
CA ALA A 9 14.24 20.64 22.96
C ALA A 9 12.88 21.16 22.45
N THR A 10 12.03 21.57 23.38
CA THR A 10 10.77 22.26 23.07
C THR A 10 11.07 23.72 22.80
N ILE A 11 10.97 24.16 21.54
CA ILE A 11 10.91 25.59 21.21
C ILE A 11 9.53 26.09 21.65
N ALA A 12 9.50 26.68 22.84
CA ALA A 12 8.35 27.39 23.37
C ALA A 12 8.24 28.77 22.69
N ALA A 13 7.39 28.89 21.68
CA ALA A 13 6.83 30.18 21.28
C ALA A 13 5.53 30.41 22.07
N GLY A 14 5.67 31.08 23.22
CA GLY A 14 4.54 31.44 24.07
C GLY A 14 3.72 32.60 23.51
N VAL A 15 2.41 32.42 23.44
CA VAL A 15 1.43 33.50 23.61
C VAL A 15 0.32 32.98 24.55
N ALA A 16 0.38 33.41 25.81
CA ALA A 16 -0.74 33.44 26.74
C ALA A 16 -1.52 34.76 26.49
N ALA A 17 -2.84 34.92 26.61
CA ALA A 17 -3.94 34.12 27.12
C ALA A 17 -5.26 34.75 26.60
N ALA A 18 -6.34 33.97 26.49
CA ALA A 18 -7.67 34.35 26.97
C ALA A 18 -8.63 33.15 26.86
N ASN A 19 -9.26 32.83 27.97
CA ASN A 19 -10.25 31.77 28.14
C ASN A 19 -11.49 32.04 27.28
N GLU A 20 -11.95 31.01 26.57
CA GLU A 20 -13.29 30.41 26.65
C GLU A 20 -13.63 29.70 25.32
N MET A 21 -14.04 28.43 25.45
CA MET A 21 -14.88 27.71 24.50
C MET A 21 -14.29 27.37 23.12
N TYR A 22 -13.61 26.23 22.98
CA TYR A 22 -13.72 25.40 21.76
C TYR A 22 -13.47 23.92 22.06
N ALA A 23 -14.55 23.14 22.09
CA ALA A 23 -14.52 21.70 21.89
C ALA A 23 -14.29 21.40 20.40
N ILE A 24 -13.06 21.61 19.89
CA ILE A 24 -12.46 21.01 18.68
C ILE A 24 -10.94 21.20 18.85
N ALA A 25 -10.26 20.24 19.50
CA ALA A 25 -8.80 20.18 19.53
C ALA A 25 -8.31 18.79 20.00
N MET A 26 -8.72 17.72 19.31
CA MET A 26 -8.09 16.39 19.45
C MET A 26 -8.01 15.68 18.09
N VAL A 27 -7.39 16.34 17.10
CA VAL A 27 -7.01 15.71 15.81
C VAL A 27 -5.53 15.96 15.44
N ILE A 28 -4.86 16.93 16.07
CA ILE A 28 -3.46 17.29 15.73
C ILE A 28 -2.43 16.26 16.28
N THR A 29 -2.77 15.46 17.28
CA THR A 29 -1.76 14.62 17.97
C THR A 29 -1.38 13.34 17.23
N VAL A 30 -2.22 12.76 16.37
CA VAL A 30 -1.90 11.47 15.72
C VAL A 30 -0.95 11.64 14.52
N ALA A 31 -1.11 12.68 13.70
CA ALA A 31 -0.25 12.90 12.53
C ALA A 31 1.18 13.32 12.92
N ALA A 32 1.31 14.21 13.92
CA ALA A 32 2.59 14.61 14.47
C ALA A 32 3.30 13.42 15.16
N GLN A 33 2.58 12.59 15.93
CA GLN A 33 3.17 11.40 16.54
C GLN A 33 3.63 10.35 15.51
N ILE A 34 2.93 10.19 14.39
CA ILE A 34 3.38 9.30 13.30
C ILE A 34 4.64 9.85 12.63
N ALA A 35 4.68 11.16 12.33
CA ALA A 35 5.89 11.78 11.77
C ALA A 35 7.07 11.69 12.74
N THR A 36 6.87 11.98 14.03
CA THR A 36 7.92 11.84 15.04
C THR A 36 8.32 10.38 15.27
N GLN A 37 7.40 9.41 15.23
CA GLN A 37 7.75 7.99 15.36
C GLN A 37 8.46 7.43 14.13
N ALA A 38 8.07 7.84 12.92
CA ALA A 38 8.76 7.50 11.68
C ALA A 38 10.20 8.06 11.68
N LEU A 39 10.40 9.25 12.27
CA LEU A 39 11.72 9.86 12.43
C LEU A 39 12.55 9.24 13.58
N THR A 40 12.00 8.38 14.45
CA THR A 40 12.67 7.95 15.70
C THR A 40 12.75 6.44 15.95
N LYS A 41 12.25 5.56 15.08
CA LYS A 41 12.27 4.10 15.30
C LYS A 41 13.04 3.30 14.25
N THR A 42 13.70 2.24 14.72
CA THR A 42 14.18 1.14 13.89
C THR A 42 13.00 0.27 13.40
N PRO A 43 12.98 -0.14 12.12
CA PRO A 43 11.82 -0.77 11.50
C PRO A 43 11.55 -2.17 12.07
N SER A 44 10.28 -2.45 12.39
CA SER A 44 9.82 -3.82 12.67
C SER A 44 8.73 -4.20 11.67
N LEU A 45 9.09 -4.95 10.63
CA LEU A 45 8.23 -5.35 9.50
C LEU A 45 7.37 -6.61 9.76
N ASN A 46 7.33 -7.14 10.99
CA ASN A 46 6.88 -8.52 11.26
C ASN A 46 5.38 -8.71 11.56
N SER A 47 4.47 -7.79 11.19
CA SER A 47 3.04 -7.95 11.49
C SER A 47 2.09 -7.59 10.35
N TYR A 48 2.35 -8.10 9.14
CA TYR A 48 1.46 -8.00 7.99
C TYR A 48 1.06 -9.39 7.48
N ARG A 49 -0.15 -9.53 6.90
CA ARG A 49 -0.58 -10.78 6.27
C ARG A 49 0.23 -11.05 5.01
N ASP A 50 0.76 -12.26 4.94
CA ASP A 50 1.67 -12.69 3.89
C ASP A 50 0.99 -12.75 2.50
N THR A 51 1.81 -12.60 1.46
CA THR A 51 1.36 -12.62 0.05
C THR A 51 0.64 -13.93 -0.30
N SER A 52 1.06 -15.05 0.29
CA SER A 52 0.44 -16.36 0.12
C SER A 52 -0.99 -16.43 0.69
N GLU A 53 -1.20 -15.90 1.91
CA GLU A 53 -2.51 -15.85 2.55
C GLU A 53 -3.50 -14.96 1.78
N ARG A 54 -3.00 -13.92 1.11
CA ARG A 54 -3.81 -13.00 0.30
C ARG A 54 -4.31 -13.61 -0.98
N LYS A 55 -3.68 -14.68 -1.47
CA LYS A 55 -4.12 -15.39 -2.67
C LYS A 55 -5.27 -16.36 -2.42
N GLN A 56 -5.67 -16.60 -1.17
CA GLN A 56 -6.77 -17.50 -0.84
C GLN A 56 -8.03 -16.73 -0.46
N VAL A 57 -9.18 -17.14 -1.02
CA VAL A 57 -10.46 -16.53 -0.65
C VAL A 57 -10.75 -16.79 0.82
N LEU A 58 -10.85 -15.72 1.61
CA LEU A 58 -11.26 -15.85 3.00
C LEU A 58 -12.78 -16.02 3.09
N ARG A 59 -13.22 -17.05 3.82
CA ARG A 59 -14.60 -17.19 4.27
C ARG A 59 -14.68 -16.71 5.71
N ALA A 60 -15.06 -15.45 5.92
CA ALA A 60 -15.10 -14.87 7.26
C ALA A 60 -16.29 -13.91 7.40
N ALA A 61 -16.96 -13.99 8.56
CA ALA A 61 -18.05 -13.06 8.91
C ALA A 61 -17.54 -11.62 9.14
N ALA A 62 -16.26 -11.47 9.47
CA ALA A 62 -15.57 -10.18 9.59
C ALA A 62 -14.16 -10.32 9.04
N SER A 63 -13.82 -9.46 8.07
CA SER A 63 -12.49 -9.34 7.49
C SER A 63 -12.12 -7.86 7.43
N ALA A 64 -10.84 -7.56 7.59
CA ALA A 64 -10.36 -6.19 7.46
C ALA A 64 -10.59 -5.70 6.02
N LYS A 65 -10.99 -4.44 5.87
CA LYS A 65 -11.06 -3.82 4.54
C LYS A 65 -9.65 -3.68 4.00
N THR A 66 -9.43 -4.17 2.78
CA THR A 66 -8.17 -4.02 2.07
C THR A 66 -8.19 -2.78 1.19
N VAL A 67 -7.07 -2.07 1.15
CA VAL A 67 -6.80 -0.92 0.30
C VAL A 67 -5.81 -1.36 -0.77
N VAL A 68 -6.08 -0.99 -2.01
CA VAL A 68 -5.29 -1.37 -3.18
C VAL A 68 -4.80 -0.11 -3.90
N TYR A 69 -3.48 -0.04 -4.10
CA TYR A 69 -2.79 0.96 -4.92
C TYR A 69 -2.04 0.28 -6.06
N GLY A 70 -1.90 0.99 -7.19
CA GLY A 70 -1.28 0.44 -8.39
C GLY A 70 -1.90 -0.87 -8.85
N ARG A 71 -1.07 -1.85 -9.23
CA ARG A 71 -1.53 -3.20 -9.63
C ARG A 71 -1.28 -4.21 -8.52
N SER A 72 -2.22 -5.12 -8.30
CA SER A 72 -2.01 -6.22 -7.36
C SER A 72 -2.86 -7.41 -7.74
N THR A 73 -2.38 -8.62 -7.43
CA THR A 73 -3.18 -9.84 -7.55
C THR A 73 -3.41 -10.43 -6.18
N SER A 74 -4.68 -10.53 -5.80
CA SER A 74 -5.09 -11.17 -4.55
C SER A 74 -6.44 -11.86 -4.74
N ALA A 75 -6.78 -12.74 -3.81
CA ALA A 75 -8.15 -13.14 -3.57
C ALA A 75 -8.85 -12.11 -2.69
N GLY A 76 -10.18 -12.05 -2.80
CA GLY A 76 -11.01 -11.23 -1.93
C GLY A 76 -11.58 -12.01 -0.74
N THR A 77 -12.45 -11.35 0.02
CA THR A 77 -13.22 -12.01 1.09
C THR A 77 -14.60 -12.41 0.57
N LEU A 78 -14.95 -13.69 0.65
CA LEU A 78 -16.30 -14.18 0.37
C LEU A 78 -17.24 -13.74 1.50
N PHE A 79 -18.23 -12.92 1.17
CA PHE A 79 -19.21 -12.42 2.14
C PHE A 79 -20.63 -12.91 1.88
N PHE A 80 -20.89 -13.49 0.71
CA PHE A 80 -22.17 -14.10 0.37
C PHE A 80 -21.97 -15.28 -0.58
N SER A 81 -22.74 -16.33 -0.36
CA SER A 81 -22.82 -17.49 -1.26
C SER A 81 -24.21 -18.10 -1.17
N GLU A 82 -24.87 -18.29 -2.30
CA GLU A 82 -26.19 -18.92 -2.34
C GLU A 82 -26.38 -19.64 -3.68
N GLU A 83 -27.05 -20.79 -3.64
CA GLU A 83 -27.49 -21.51 -4.84
C GLU A 83 -28.78 -20.88 -5.36
N GLN A 84 -28.92 -20.84 -6.68
CA GLN A 84 -30.14 -20.38 -7.32
C GLN A 84 -31.34 -21.22 -6.85
N ALA A 85 -32.51 -20.60 -6.71
CA ALA A 85 -33.72 -21.31 -6.31
C ALA A 85 -34.12 -22.40 -7.32
N GLY A 86 -34.30 -23.63 -6.85
CA GLY A 86 -34.75 -24.78 -7.64
C GLY A 86 -34.89 -26.06 -6.81
N GLU A 87 -35.10 -27.20 -7.48
CA GLU A 87 -35.24 -28.52 -6.81
C GLU A 87 -33.90 -29.16 -6.41
N GLN A 88 -32.77 -28.47 -6.63
CA GLN A 88 -31.40 -28.94 -6.34
C GLN A 88 -30.98 -30.19 -7.12
N ASP A 89 -31.48 -30.32 -8.36
CA ASP A 89 -31.22 -31.46 -9.22
C ASP A 89 -29.98 -31.24 -10.13
N ASP A 90 -30.15 -30.59 -11.27
CA ASP A 90 -29.10 -30.44 -12.29
C ASP A 90 -29.15 -29.06 -12.97
N GLY A 91 -27.99 -28.44 -13.14
CA GLY A 91 -27.83 -27.16 -13.85
C GLY A 91 -28.03 -25.88 -13.04
N GLU A 92 -28.25 -25.97 -11.73
CA GLU A 92 -28.34 -24.79 -10.85
C GLU A 92 -27.01 -24.03 -10.76
N MET A 93 -27.14 -22.71 -10.64
CA MET A 93 -25.99 -21.82 -10.48
C MET A 93 -25.73 -21.53 -9.01
N LEU A 94 -24.46 -21.61 -8.63
CA LEU A 94 -23.96 -21.08 -7.38
C LEU A 94 -23.51 -19.64 -7.59
N HIS A 95 -24.06 -18.71 -6.81
CA HIS A 95 -23.70 -17.29 -6.85
C HIS A 95 -22.84 -16.93 -5.64
N LEU A 96 -21.68 -16.34 -5.91
CA LEU A 96 -20.70 -15.91 -4.92
C LEU A 96 -20.50 -14.40 -5.00
N ALA A 97 -20.46 -13.72 -3.86
CA ALA A 97 -20.08 -12.31 -3.78
C ALA A 97 -18.79 -12.16 -2.97
N ILE A 98 -17.75 -11.62 -3.62
CA ILE A 98 -16.39 -11.52 -3.10
C ILE A 98 -16.00 -10.04 -3.01
N ALA A 99 -15.70 -9.55 -1.81
CA ALA A 99 -15.21 -8.19 -1.61
C ALA A 99 -13.72 -8.11 -2.01
N LEU A 100 -13.40 -7.25 -2.97
CA LEU A 100 -12.05 -7.09 -3.53
C LEU A 100 -11.27 -5.95 -2.87
N ALA A 101 -11.95 -4.85 -2.53
CA ALA A 101 -11.35 -3.69 -1.89
C ALA A 101 -12.39 -2.87 -1.10
N GLY A 102 -11.94 -2.24 -0.02
CA GLY A 102 -12.73 -1.34 0.82
C GLY A 102 -12.99 0.05 0.22
N HIS A 103 -12.65 0.24 -1.05
CA HIS A 103 -12.84 1.47 -1.81
C HIS A 103 -13.13 1.13 -3.29
N PRO A 104 -13.56 2.10 -4.10
CA PRO A 104 -13.71 1.91 -5.54
C PRO A 104 -12.37 1.64 -6.22
N LEU A 105 -12.28 0.58 -7.01
CA LEU A 105 -11.14 0.27 -7.88
C LEU A 105 -11.29 0.97 -9.24
N SER A 106 -10.16 1.33 -9.85
CA SER A 106 -10.15 1.90 -11.21
C SER A 106 -10.48 0.86 -12.28
N GLY A 107 -10.22 -0.42 -11.98
CA GLY A 107 -10.50 -1.52 -12.88
C GLY A 107 -10.13 -2.89 -12.32
N VAL A 108 -10.55 -3.93 -13.02
CA VAL A 108 -10.16 -5.32 -12.81
C VAL A 108 -9.75 -5.86 -14.18
N GLN A 109 -8.62 -6.56 -14.24
CA GLN A 109 -8.08 -7.07 -15.50
C GLN A 109 -8.46 -8.53 -15.70
N THR A 110 -7.78 -9.42 -14.99
CA THR A 110 -7.98 -10.86 -15.13
C THR A 110 -8.58 -11.44 -13.84
N VAL A 111 -9.58 -12.30 -14.00
CA VAL A 111 -10.13 -13.14 -12.93
C VAL A 111 -9.70 -14.57 -13.21
N TRP A 112 -9.02 -15.19 -12.25
CA TRP A 112 -8.58 -16.58 -12.31
C TRP A 112 -9.43 -17.46 -11.41
N LEU A 113 -9.63 -18.69 -11.87
CA LEU A 113 -10.30 -19.76 -11.16
C LEU A 113 -9.29 -20.92 -11.03
N GLY A 114 -8.67 -21.05 -9.86
CA GLY A 114 -7.47 -21.86 -9.68
C GLY A 114 -6.29 -21.21 -10.39
N ASP A 115 -5.74 -21.89 -11.39
CA ASP A 115 -4.60 -21.42 -12.19
C ASP A 115 -4.97 -21.07 -13.63
N GLU A 116 -6.23 -21.25 -14.02
CA GLU A 116 -6.73 -20.86 -15.34
C GLU A 116 -7.56 -19.57 -15.27
N PRO A 117 -7.54 -18.74 -16.32
CA PRO A 117 -8.44 -17.60 -16.39
C PRO A 117 -9.90 -18.08 -16.45
N ILE A 118 -10.83 -17.30 -15.89
CA ILE A 118 -12.25 -17.66 -15.86
C ILE A 118 -12.84 -17.87 -17.27
N SER A 119 -12.25 -17.23 -18.29
CA SER A 119 -12.59 -17.42 -19.70
C SER A 119 -12.37 -18.84 -20.23
N SER A 120 -11.55 -19.66 -19.55
CA SER A 120 -11.35 -21.09 -19.87
C SER A 120 -12.53 -21.97 -19.48
N TYR A 121 -13.52 -21.42 -18.78
CA TYR A 121 -14.74 -22.09 -18.34
C TYR A 121 -15.98 -21.51 -19.06
N PRO A 122 -16.04 -21.54 -20.40
CA PRO A 122 -17.19 -21.02 -21.13
C PRO A 122 -18.46 -21.75 -20.67
N GLU A 123 -19.56 -21.01 -20.55
CA GLU A 123 -20.88 -21.53 -20.12
C GLU A 123 -20.95 -22.07 -18.67
N HIS A 124 -19.82 -22.18 -17.98
CA HIS A 124 -19.73 -22.76 -16.63
C HIS A 124 -19.34 -21.73 -15.57
N ALA A 125 -18.67 -20.64 -15.94
CA ALA A 125 -18.30 -19.58 -15.02
C ALA A 125 -18.55 -18.20 -15.63
N PHE A 126 -19.23 -17.34 -14.86
CA PHE A 126 -19.54 -15.97 -15.24
C PHE A 126 -19.14 -15.03 -14.11
N PHE A 127 -18.78 -13.80 -14.45
CA PHE A 127 -18.47 -12.79 -13.45
C PHE A 127 -18.97 -11.41 -13.84
N GLU A 128 -19.22 -10.58 -12.84
CA GLU A 128 -19.47 -9.15 -13.02
C GLU A 128 -18.80 -8.36 -11.90
N VAL A 129 -18.10 -7.29 -12.27
CA VAL A 129 -17.40 -6.42 -11.33
C VAL A 129 -18.31 -5.26 -10.95
N HIS A 130 -18.40 -5.00 -9.65
CA HIS A 130 -19.25 -3.98 -9.09
C HIS A 130 -18.42 -2.98 -8.30
N THR A 131 -18.34 -1.76 -8.80
CA THR A 131 -17.57 -0.68 -8.18
C THR A 131 -18.50 0.43 -7.70
N ASN A 132 -18.56 0.65 -6.39
CA ASN A 132 -19.38 1.70 -5.76
C ASN A 132 -20.83 1.73 -6.25
N ARG A 133 -21.51 0.58 -6.27
CA ARG A 133 -22.93 0.53 -6.68
C ARG A 133 -23.78 1.42 -5.77
N GLN A 134 -24.81 2.01 -6.36
CA GLN A 134 -25.81 2.82 -5.63
C GLN A 134 -27.13 2.07 -5.43
N THR A 135 -27.33 0.96 -6.16
CA THR A 135 -28.49 0.07 -6.06
C THR A 135 -28.01 -1.37 -5.97
N ALA A 136 -28.83 -2.24 -5.36
CA ALA A 136 -28.54 -3.68 -5.31
C ALA A 136 -28.36 -4.26 -6.72
N ASP A 137 -27.59 -5.34 -6.83
CA ASP A 137 -27.39 -6.01 -8.11
C ASP A 137 -28.69 -6.70 -8.54
N PRO A 138 -29.30 -6.29 -9.69
CA PRO A 138 -30.55 -6.89 -10.15
C PRO A 138 -30.45 -8.39 -10.38
N TYR A 139 -29.28 -8.87 -10.84
CA TYR A 139 -29.08 -10.29 -11.09
C TYR A 139 -29.06 -11.10 -9.79
N MET A 140 -28.43 -10.58 -8.73
CA MET A 140 -28.49 -11.22 -7.40
C MET A 140 -29.91 -11.17 -6.84
N LEU A 141 -30.64 -10.07 -6.98
CA LEU A 141 -32.05 -9.98 -6.52
C LEU A 141 -32.98 -10.99 -7.22
N GLU A 142 -32.73 -11.27 -8.50
CA GLU A 142 -33.52 -12.23 -9.28
C GLU A 142 -33.18 -13.68 -8.95
N ASN A 143 -31.89 -13.99 -8.73
CA ASN A 143 -31.42 -15.38 -8.64
C ASN A 143 -31.10 -15.85 -7.22
N CYS A 144 -30.95 -14.94 -6.24
CA CYS A 144 -30.58 -15.26 -4.86
C CYS A 144 -31.71 -14.84 -3.90
N PRO A 145 -32.54 -15.77 -3.39
CA PRO A 145 -33.66 -15.47 -2.49
C PRO A 145 -33.28 -14.71 -1.22
N SER A 146 -32.05 -14.89 -0.72
CA SER A 146 -31.58 -14.23 0.49
C SER A 146 -30.96 -12.86 0.24
N TRP A 147 -30.73 -12.48 -1.03
CA TRP A 147 -30.19 -11.17 -1.39
C TRP A 147 -31.28 -10.10 -1.34
N LYS A 148 -31.01 -9.00 -0.64
CA LYS A 148 -31.99 -7.94 -0.36
C LYS A 148 -31.61 -6.62 -1.03
N GLU A 149 -32.58 -5.73 -1.18
CA GLU A 149 -32.38 -4.41 -1.81
C GLU A 149 -31.38 -3.51 -1.06
N ASP A 150 -31.15 -3.78 0.24
CA ASP A 150 -30.16 -3.08 1.06
C ASP A 150 -28.73 -3.65 0.93
N MET A 151 -28.56 -4.82 0.30
CA MET A 151 -27.27 -5.46 0.01
C MET A 151 -26.66 -4.86 -1.28
N ILE A 152 -26.17 -3.62 -1.17
CA ILE A 152 -25.70 -2.84 -2.32
C ILE A 152 -24.18 -2.96 -2.55
N GLY A 153 -23.41 -2.99 -1.46
CA GLY A 153 -21.96 -2.83 -1.52
C GLY A 153 -21.52 -1.40 -1.88
N LYS A 154 -22.15 -0.39 -1.26
CA LYS A 154 -21.81 1.03 -1.49
C LYS A 154 -20.40 1.35 -0.99
N GLY A 155 -19.65 2.11 -1.79
CA GLY A 155 -18.31 2.58 -1.43
C GLY A 155 -17.19 1.53 -1.50
N ILE A 156 -17.50 0.29 -1.88
CA ILE A 156 -16.52 -0.79 -2.04
C ILE A 156 -16.50 -1.29 -3.50
N THR A 157 -15.48 -2.08 -3.84
CA THR A 157 -15.50 -2.90 -5.05
C THR A 157 -15.64 -4.37 -4.67
N TRP A 158 -16.63 -5.03 -5.28
CA TRP A 158 -16.90 -6.45 -5.10
C TRP A 158 -17.14 -7.14 -6.45
N LEU A 159 -16.94 -8.45 -6.47
CA LEU A 159 -17.06 -9.31 -7.64
C LEU A 159 -18.21 -10.29 -7.41
N ARG A 160 -19.17 -10.32 -8.34
CA ARG A 160 -20.11 -11.43 -8.45
C ARG A 160 -19.47 -12.51 -9.30
N VAL A 161 -19.45 -13.74 -8.83
CA VAL A 161 -19.07 -14.93 -9.60
C VAL A 161 -20.22 -15.92 -9.58
N SER A 162 -20.73 -16.31 -10.74
CA SER A 162 -21.77 -17.33 -10.89
C SER A 162 -21.14 -18.57 -11.53
N LEU A 163 -21.27 -19.72 -10.86
CA LEU A 163 -20.70 -20.99 -11.29
C LEU A 163 -21.82 -22.00 -11.53
N LYS A 164 -21.84 -22.64 -12.70
CA LYS A 164 -22.74 -23.76 -12.98
C LYS A 164 -22.03 -25.06 -12.65
N PHE A 165 -22.64 -25.91 -11.81
CA PHE A 165 -22.01 -27.16 -11.40
C PHE A 165 -21.68 -28.06 -12.61
N ASN A 166 -20.46 -28.60 -12.61
CA ASN A 166 -19.98 -29.60 -13.56
C ASN A 166 -18.82 -30.38 -12.92
N ALA A 167 -19.00 -31.68 -12.70
CA ALA A 167 -18.03 -32.52 -11.98
C ALA A 167 -16.69 -32.68 -12.71
N GLU A 168 -16.66 -32.56 -14.04
CA GLU A 168 -15.42 -32.64 -14.83
C GLU A 168 -14.60 -31.35 -14.75
N LYS A 169 -15.30 -30.20 -14.72
CA LYS A 169 -14.67 -28.87 -14.62
C LYS A 169 -14.32 -28.48 -13.20
N PHE A 170 -15.05 -29.00 -12.21
CA PHE A 170 -14.87 -28.70 -10.79
C PHE A 170 -14.64 -29.98 -9.95
N PRO A 171 -13.64 -30.82 -10.27
CA PRO A 171 -13.43 -32.11 -9.63
C PRO A 171 -13.06 -31.98 -8.14
N ALA A 172 -12.48 -30.85 -7.75
CA ALA A 172 -12.09 -30.52 -6.37
C ALA A 172 -13.07 -29.53 -5.70
N GLY A 173 -14.25 -29.31 -6.29
CA GLY A 173 -15.19 -28.27 -5.86
C GLY A 173 -14.84 -26.88 -6.39
N ILE A 174 -15.30 -25.84 -5.71
CA ILE A 174 -15.13 -24.43 -6.11
C ILE A 174 -13.63 -24.07 -6.09
N PRO A 175 -13.00 -23.78 -7.24
CA PRO A 175 -11.60 -23.41 -7.27
C PRO A 175 -11.37 -22.05 -6.61
N ASN A 176 -10.13 -21.81 -6.20
CA ASN A 176 -9.76 -20.55 -5.56
C ASN A 176 -9.82 -19.39 -6.56
N ILE A 177 -10.48 -18.29 -6.20
CA ILE A 177 -10.67 -17.13 -7.08
C ILE A 177 -9.60 -16.08 -6.78
N LYS A 178 -8.75 -15.77 -7.76
CA LYS A 178 -7.75 -14.70 -7.70
C LYS A 178 -8.12 -13.62 -8.70
N VAL A 179 -7.85 -12.36 -8.37
CA VAL A 179 -8.21 -11.21 -9.22
C VAL A 179 -7.04 -10.25 -9.34
N GLU A 180 -6.73 -9.85 -10.56
CA GLU A 180 -5.81 -8.75 -10.85
C GLU A 180 -6.57 -7.43 -10.82
N LYS A 181 -6.18 -6.58 -9.87
CA LYS A 181 -6.86 -5.36 -9.50
C LYS A 181 -6.04 -4.15 -9.91
N GLN A 182 -6.72 -3.15 -10.44
CA GLN A 182 -6.18 -1.80 -10.56
C GLN A 182 -6.72 -0.97 -9.40
N GLY A 183 -5.81 -0.41 -8.61
CA GLY A 183 -6.09 0.33 -7.38
C GLY A 183 -6.98 1.55 -7.56
N ARG A 184 -7.16 2.29 -6.47
CA ARG A 184 -8.01 3.48 -6.48
C ARG A 184 -7.50 4.56 -7.44
N ALA A 185 -8.43 5.40 -7.89
CA ALA A 185 -8.07 6.67 -8.52
C ALA A 185 -7.45 7.62 -7.47
N ILE A 186 -6.43 8.34 -7.90
CA ILE A 186 -5.58 9.21 -7.09
C ILE A 186 -5.60 10.62 -7.69
N TYR A 187 -5.64 11.62 -6.81
CA TYR A 187 -5.55 13.03 -7.20
C TYR A 187 -4.09 13.41 -7.49
N ASP A 188 -3.84 13.95 -8.68
CA ASP A 188 -2.53 14.51 -9.05
C ASP A 188 -2.54 16.04 -8.90
N PRO A 189 -1.76 16.61 -7.95
CA PRO A 189 -1.69 18.05 -7.73
C PRO A 189 -1.00 18.84 -8.85
N ARG A 190 -0.32 18.17 -9.79
CA ARG A 190 0.31 18.83 -10.95
C ARG A 190 -0.71 19.16 -12.02
N THR A 191 -1.71 18.29 -12.20
CA THR A 191 -2.74 18.43 -13.24
C THR A 191 -4.10 18.83 -12.69
N GLY A 192 -4.34 18.64 -11.40
CA GLY A 192 -5.63 18.84 -10.75
C GLY A 192 -6.66 17.75 -11.06
N LEU A 193 -6.27 16.68 -11.75
CA LEU A 193 -7.16 15.59 -12.16
C LEU A 193 -7.06 14.41 -11.19
N THR A 194 -8.14 13.64 -11.10
CA THR A 194 -8.17 12.37 -10.37
C THR A 194 -8.31 11.24 -11.36
N GLY A 195 -7.39 10.28 -11.32
CA GLY A 195 -7.36 9.15 -12.24
C GLY A 195 -6.52 8.00 -11.70
N TYR A 196 -6.49 6.88 -12.42
CA TYR A 196 -5.60 5.78 -12.06
C TYR A 196 -4.14 6.24 -12.15
N SER A 197 -3.36 6.02 -11.09
CA SER A 197 -1.92 6.22 -11.07
C SER A 197 -1.28 5.25 -10.08
N ASN A 198 -0.07 4.81 -10.39
CA ASN A 198 0.80 4.05 -9.50
C ASN A 198 2.08 4.82 -9.14
N ASN A 199 2.14 6.12 -9.44
CA ASN A 199 3.26 6.98 -9.05
C ASN A 199 3.40 7.00 -7.52
N ALA A 200 4.59 6.68 -7.01
CA ALA A 200 4.82 6.47 -5.59
C ALA A 200 4.49 7.71 -4.75
N ALA A 201 4.90 8.91 -5.18
CA ALA A 201 4.65 10.15 -4.46
C ALA A 201 3.15 10.48 -4.39
N LEU A 202 2.40 10.23 -5.47
CA LEU A 202 0.95 10.45 -5.51
C LEU A 202 0.21 9.45 -4.62
N VAL A 203 0.65 8.19 -4.58
CA VAL A 203 0.10 7.17 -3.67
C VAL A 203 0.32 7.58 -2.21
N ILE A 204 1.52 8.02 -1.86
CA ILE A 204 1.84 8.49 -0.50
C ILE A 204 0.98 9.71 -0.15
N LEU A 205 0.84 10.69 -1.06
CA LEU A 205 -0.03 11.85 -0.86
C LEU A 205 -1.49 11.45 -0.60
N ASP A 206 -2.03 10.51 -1.37
CA ASP A 206 -3.37 9.98 -1.16
C ASP A 206 -3.50 9.30 0.21
N TYR A 207 -2.45 8.59 0.65
CA TYR A 207 -2.39 7.98 1.97
C TYR A 207 -2.45 9.00 3.12
N TYR A 208 -1.68 10.09 3.00
CA TYR A 208 -1.71 11.22 3.94
C TYR A 208 -3.12 11.80 4.08
N ARG A 209 -3.77 12.08 2.95
CA ARG A 209 -5.09 12.73 2.93
C ARG A 209 -6.20 11.79 3.42
N ASN A 210 -6.22 10.54 2.95
CA ASN A 210 -7.35 9.65 3.17
C ASN A 210 -7.24 8.76 4.41
N TYR A 211 -6.04 8.37 4.83
CA TYR A 211 -5.85 7.42 5.94
C TYR A 211 -5.18 8.04 7.17
N LEU A 212 -4.23 8.96 6.97
CA LEU A 212 -3.67 9.78 8.05
C LEU A 212 -4.55 10.99 8.40
N LYS A 213 -5.48 11.36 7.51
CA LYS A 213 -6.42 12.49 7.67
C LYS A 213 -5.71 13.82 7.86
N VAL A 214 -4.54 13.99 7.22
CA VAL A 214 -3.83 15.27 7.20
C VAL A 214 -4.62 16.24 6.33
N PRO A 215 -4.98 17.44 6.85
CA PRO A 215 -5.73 18.42 6.09
C PRO A 215 -4.85 19.02 4.98
N ASP A 216 -5.50 19.44 3.89
CA ASP A 216 -4.82 20.00 2.72
C ASP A 216 -3.98 21.27 3.04
N THR A 217 -4.27 21.96 4.14
CA THR A 217 -3.50 23.12 4.63
C THR A 217 -2.12 22.76 5.15
N ASP A 218 -1.96 21.52 5.65
CA ASP A 218 -0.78 21.04 6.34
C ASP A 218 0.10 20.21 5.38
N ILE A 219 -0.15 20.29 4.07
CA ILE A 219 0.59 19.58 3.03
C ILE A 219 1.47 20.57 2.27
N LEU A 220 2.75 20.21 2.10
CA LEU A 220 3.70 20.88 1.21
C LEU A 220 3.47 20.39 -0.23
N TRP A 221 2.46 20.97 -0.88
CA TRP A 221 2.04 20.57 -2.23
C TRP A 221 3.15 20.60 -3.26
N ASP A 222 4.01 21.62 -3.22
CA ASP A 222 5.07 21.76 -4.23
C ASP A 222 6.12 20.67 -4.11
N GLN A 223 6.44 20.24 -2.89
CA GLN A 223 7.36 19.13 -2.65
C GLN A 223 6.79 17.79 -3.15
N PHE A 224 5.48 17.55 -2.95
CA PHE A 224 4.81 16.38 -3.52
C PHE A 224 4.75 16.41 -5.05
N LYS A 225 4.61 17.60 -5.67
CA LYS A 225 4.68 17.73 -7.14
C LYS A 225 6.07 17.43 -7.68
N GLU A 226 7.12 17.94 -7.03
CA GLU A 226 8.51 17.67 -7.37
C GLU A 226 8.83 16.18 -7.22
N ALA A 227 8.44 15.58 -6.09
CA ALA A 227 8.58 14.14 -5.88
C ALA A 227 7.84 13.32 -6.95
N ALA A 228 6.61 13.72 -7.33
CA ALA A 228 5.87 13.04 -8.38
C ALA A 228 6.55 13.15 -9.75
N ASN A 229 7.18 14.28 -10.07
CA ASN A 229 7.97 14.43 -11.30
C ASN A 229 9.18 13.49 -11.30
N ILE A 230 9.91 13.39 -10.17
CA ILE A 230 11.05 12.49 -10.02
C ILE A 230 10.60 11.03 -10.18
N CYS A 231 9.48 10.65 -9.56
CA CYS A 231 8.94 9.29 -9.69
C CYS A 231 8.57 8.92 -11.14
N ASP A 232 8.18 9.91 -11.96
CA ASP A 232 7.81 9.73 -13.37
C ASP A 232 9.01 9.80 -14.34
N GLU A 233 10.23 10.01 -13.85
CA GLU A 233 11.43 9.95 -14.69
C GLU A 233 11.60 8.55 -15.29
N ASP A 234 12.01 8.50 -16.54
CA ASP A 234 12.31 7.25 -17.24
C ASP A 234 13.70 6.75 -16.84
N VAL A 235 13.76 5.54 -16.30
CA VAL A 235 15.00 4.84 -15.95
C VAL A 235 15.17 3.60 -16.81
N ILE A 236 16.42 3.29 -17.17
CA ILE A 236 16.76 2.08 -17.93
C ILE A 236 17.16 1.01 -16.91
N THR A 237 16.43 -0.10 -16.90
CA THR A 237 16.72 -1.24 -16.02
C THR A 237 17.97 -1.98 -16.49
N GLY A 238 18.49 -2.86 -15.63
CA GLY A 238 19.58 -3.79 -16.02
C GLY A 238 19.23 -4.71 -17.19
N GLY A 239 17.93 -4.85 -17.53
CA GLY A 239 17.43 -5.59 -18.68
C GLY A 239 17.25 -4.75 -19.96
N ASN A 240 17.73 -3.51 -19.99
CA ASN A 240 17.51 -2.53 -21.08
C ASN A 240 16.03 -2.20 -21.35
N THR A 241 15.15 -2.36 -20.37
CA THR A 241 13.76 -1.87 -20.45
C THR A 241 13.66 -0.48 -19.85
N VAL A 242 12.79 0.35 -20.41
CA VAL A 242 12.47 1.66 -19.84
C VAL A 242 11.29 1.50 -18.90
N GLU A 243 11.44 1.95 -17.67
CA GLU A 243 10.36 2.01 -16.67
C GLU A 243 10.37 3.34 -15.93
N LYS A 244 9.30 3.61 -15.19
CA LYS A 244 9.23 4.79 -14.32
C LYS A 244 10.08 4.55 -13.07
N ARG A 245 10.83 5.57 -12.64
CA ARG A 245 11.78 5.50 -11.53
C ARG A 245 11.18 4.87 -10.28
N TYR A 246 10.00 5.34 -9.85
CA TYR A 246 9.35 4.84 -8.64
C TYR A 246 7.85 4.67 -8.82
N THR A 247 7.39 3.43 -8.62
CA THR A 247 5.97 3.09 -8.59
C THR A 247 5.62 2.30 -7.34
N ILE A 248 4.39 2.46 -6.85
CA ILE A 248 3.85 1.67 -5.73
C ILE A 248 2.71 0.81 -6.28
N ASN A 249 2.91 -0.50 -6.21
CA ASN A 249 1.93 -1.51 -6.57
C ASN A 249 1.76 -2.45 -5.38
N GLY A 250 0.53 -2.60 -4.88
CA GLY A 250 0.26 -3.50 -3.77
C GLY A 250 -0.96 -3.13 -2.96
N GLU A 251 -1.11 -3.84 -1.85
CA GLU A 251 -2.26 -3.69 -0.97
C GLU A 251 -1.85 -3.70 0.50
N PHE A 252 -2.78 -3.26 1.35
CA PHE A 252 -2.68 -3.35 2.79
C PHE A 252 -4.07 -3.42 3.41
N ASP A 253 -4.17 -4.00 4.59
CA ASP A 253 -5.40 -4.05 5.37
C ASP A 253 -5.46 -2.87 6.33
N LEU A 254 -6.66 -2.31 6.52
CA LEU A 254 -6.88 -1.18 7.43
C LEU A 254 -6.63 -1.51 8.92
N SER A 255 -6.42 -2.78 9.26
CA SER A 255 -6.04 -3.23 10.60
C SER A 255 -4.54 -3.09 10.89
N GLU A 256 -3.71 -2.89 9.86
CA GLU A 256 -2.27 -2.74 10.02
C GLU A 256 -1.87 -1.41 10.69
N ASN A 257 -0.67 -1.40 11.27
CA ASN A 257 -0.08 -0.18 11.79
C ASN A 257 0.19 0.81 10.65
N LYS A 258 -0.37 2.02 10.77
CA LYS A 258 -0.24 3.07 9.76
C LYS A 258 1.20 3.51 9.51
N VAL A 259 2.04 3.52 10.53
CA VAL A 259 3.47 3.86 10.41
C VAL A 259 4.18 2.82 9.56
N SER A 260 3.99 1.54 9.86
CA SER A 260 4.62 0.44 9.13
C SER A 260 4.18 0.36 7.67
N ILE A 261 2.92 0.73 7.37
CA ILE A 261 2.43 0.87 5.99
C ILE A 261 3.18 1.99 5.28
N LEU A 262 3.30 3.17 5.91
CA LEU A 262 4.01 4.31 5.34
C LEU A 262 5.50 4.00 5.13
N GLU A 263 6.17 3.37 6.11
CA GLU A 263 7.56 2.92 5.99
C GLU A 263 7.75 1.99 4.79
N GLY A 264 6.83 1.05 4.58
CA GLY A 264 6.85 0.19 3.40
C GLY A 264 6.72 0.97 2.09
N MET A 265 5.85 1.99 2.05
CA MET A 265 5.68 2.85 0.88
C MET A 265 6.93 3.70 0.60
N LEU A 266 7.55 4.24 1.66
CA LEU A 266 8.77 5.03 1.57
C LEU A 266 9.96 4.19 1.08
N ALA A 267 10.07 2.94 1.54
CA ALA A 267 11.09 2.01 1.08
C ALA A 267 11.00 1.76 -0.44
N ALA A 268 9.79 1.73 -1.02
CA ALA A 268 9.59 1.55 -2.45
C ALA A 268 10.08 2.73 -3.32
N CYS A 269 10.20 3.93 -2.74
CA CYS A 269 10.70 5.12 -3.44
C CYS A 269 12.02 5.68 -2.88
N ALA A 270 12.70 4.92 -2.02
CA ALA A 270 13.85 5.39 -1.24
C ALA A 270 13.59 6.79 -0.63
N GLY A 271 12.36 6.99 -0.17
CA GLY A 271 11.86 8.30 0.23
C GLY A 271 11.95 8.54 1.73
N ASP A 272 11.92 9.81 2.10
CA ASP A 272 11.87 10.26 3.49
C ASP A 272 10.78 11.33 3.65
N VAL A 273 10.16 11.34 4.82
CA VAL A 273 9.12 12.31 5.17
C VAL A 273 9.77 13.54 5.76
N THR A 274 9.32 14.71 5.31
CA THR A 274 9.80 15.99 5.85
C THR A 274 8.67 16.69 6.58
N TYR A 275 9.02 17.41 7.64
CA TYR A 275 8.06 18.20 8.39
C TYR A 275 8.66 19.57 8.69
N THR A 276 8.22 20.58 7.94
CA THR A 276 8.79 21.94 7.98
C THR A 276 7.66 22.94 8.12
N ALA A 277 7.82 23.89 9.05
CA ALA A 277 6.86 24.96 9.31
C ALA A 277 5.41 24.48 9.51
N GLY A 278 5.23 23.33 10.18
CA GLY A 278 3.91 22.77 10.46
C GLY A 278 3.28 21.99 9.29
N LYS A 279 4.04 21.73 8.23
CA LYS A 279 3.54 21.05 7.03
C LYS A 279 4.35 19.80 6.68
N HIS A 280 3.65 18.80 6.17
CA HIS A 280 4.18 17.51 5.75
C HIS A 280 4.61 17.55 4.28
N GLY A 281 5.78 17.02 4.00
CA GLY A 281 6.32 16.85 2.66
C GLY A 281 6.99 15.49 2.47
N LEU A 282 7.42 15.24 1.24
CA LEU A 282 8.05 13.98 0.83
C LEU A 282 9.28 14.27 -0.02
N LEU A 283 10.41 13.70 0.35
CA LEU A 283 11.57 13.55 -0.53
C LEU A 283 11.60 12.12 -1.03
N VAL A 284 11.92 11.93 -2.30
CA VAL A 284 12.09 10.60 -2.93
C VAL A 284 13.55 10.43 -3.30
N GLY A 285 14.02 9.20 -3.46
CA GLY A 285 15.43 8.91 -3.73
C GLY A 285 15.91 9.53 -5.03
N ALA A 286 16.55 10.69 -4.95
CA ALA A 286 17.12 11.36 -6.12
C ALA A 286 18.25 12.29 -5.71
N TYR A 287 19.04 12.68 -6.71
CA TYR A 287 20.04 13.71 -6.54
C TYR A 287 19.38 15.09 -6.63
N TYR A 288 19.34 15.82 -5.51
CA TYR A 288 18.73 17.15 -5.41
C TYR A 288 19.69 18.32 -5.68
N GLY A 289 20.90 18.02 -6.20
CA GLY A 289 21.92 19.04 -6.44
C GLY A 289 22.92 19.20 -5.29
N PRO A 290 23.94 20.04 -5.49
CA PRO A 290 24.93 20.33 -4.47
C PRO A 290 24.30 21.13 -3.32
N ALA A 291 24.90 21.02 -2.12
CA ALA A 291 24.48 21.82 -0.97
C ALA A 291 24.53 23.32 -1.33
N THR A 292 23.42 24.01 -1.12
CA THR A 292 23.30 25.46 -1.35
C THR A 292 23.92 26.27 -0.23
N GLU A 293 23.96 25.69 0.97
CA GLU A 293 24.46 26.33 2.18
C GLU A 293 25.64 25.54 2.74
N VAL A 294 26.68 26.25 3.16
CA VAL A 294 27.83 25.67 3.86
C VAL A 294 27.71 26.03 5.33
N ILE A 295 27.46 25.03 6.18
CA ILE A 295 27.51 25.21 7.62
C ILE A 295 28.98 25.17 8.04
N THR A 296 29.42 26.24 8.71
CA THR A 296 30.76 26.37 9.27
C THR A 296 30.73 26.29 10.79
N GLU A 297 31.88 25.98 11.39
CA GLU A 297 32.03 25.89 12.85
C GLU A 297 31.56 27.17 13.58
N SER A 298 31.66 28.32 12.93
CA SER A 298 31.22 29.61 13.47
C SER A 298 29.70 29.75 13.65
N GLN A 299 28.92 28.88 12.99
CA GLN A 299 27.45 28.88 13.04
C GLN A 299 26.89 27.84 14.03
N LEU A 300 27.76 27.06 14.68
CA LEU A 300 27.35 26.10 15.71
C LEU A 300 26.96 26.83 17.00
N ALA A 301 25.82 26.46 17.57
CA ALA A 301 25.35 26.97 18.85
C ALA A 301 24.91 25.81 19.74
N GLY A 302 25.35 25.80 21.00
CA GLY A 302 25.05 24.75 21.97
C GLY A 302 26.26 23.88 22.33
N ASP A 303 26.00 22.84 23.11
CA ASP A 303 27.02 21.88 23.50
C ASP A 303 27.42 20.99 22.32
N ILE A 304 28.71 20.62 22.26
CA ILE A 304 29.22 19.70 21.23
C ILE A 304 28.92 18.27 21.67
N GLU A 305 28.01 17.60 20.96
CA GLU A 305 27.77 16.17 21.08
C GLU A 305 28.54 15.42 20.01
N ILE A 306 29.30 14.39 20.42
CA ILE A 306 30.04 13.53 19.49
C ILE A 306 29.25 12.24 19.33
N MET A 307 28.72 12.02 18.13
CA MET A 307 28.12 10.75 17.74
C MET A 307 29.17 9.90 17.03
N PRO A 308 29.70 8.83 17.67
CA PRO A 308 30.61 7.92 16.99
C PRO A 308 29.89 7.17 15.88
N GLU A 309 30.66 6.66 14.91
CA GLU A 309 30.12 5.76 13.89
C GLU A 309 29.49 4.51 14.51
N VAL A 310 28.55 3.91 13.77
CA VAL A 310 27.93 2.64 14.14
C VAL A 310 29.00 1.55 14.27
N SER A 311 28.72 0.58 15.15
CA SER A 311 29.64 -0.55 15.34
C SER A 311 29.82 -1.34 14.05
N GLN A 312 30.98 -2.00 13.87
CA GLN A 312 31.26 -2.77 12.65
C GLN A 312 30.17 -3.82 12.36
N ALA A 313 29.54 -4.40 13.39
CA ALA A 313 28.48 -5.39 13.23
C ALA A 313 27.15 -4.80 12.69
N GLU A 314 26.96 -3.49 12.79
CA GLU A 314 25.76 -2.76 12.37
C GLU A 314 25.95 -1.98 11.07
N ARG A 315 27.17 -1.95 10.52
CA ARG A 315 27.45 -1.39 9.19
C ARG A 315 26.77 -2.24 8.12
N VAL A 316 26.48 -1.64 6.98
CA VAL A 316 25.81 -2.34 5.88
C VAL A 316 26.55 -2.03 4.59
N ASN A 317 27.11 -3.07 3.98
CA ASN A 317 27.83 -2.94 2.70
C ASN A 317 27.18 -3.74 1.57
N THR A 318 26.21 -4.59 1.91
CA THR A 318 25.48 -5.44 0.96
C THR A 318 23.99 -5.46 1.29
N ILE A 319 23.14 -5.21 0.30
CA ILE A 319 21.68 -5.30 0.43
C ILE A 319 21.20 -6.55 -0.29
N LYS A 320 20.43 -7.36 0.43
CA LYS A 320 19.66 -8.50 -0.06
C LYS A 320 18.19 -8.23 0.21
N GLY A 321 17.30 -8.93 -0.47
CA GLY A 321 15.89 -8.74 -0.21
C GLY A 321 14.95 -9.42 -1.18
N THR A 322 13.67 -9.33 -0.80
CA THR A 322 12.56 -9.95 -1.51
C THR A 322 11.59 -8.89 -2.01
N PHE A 323 10.99 -9.12 -3.17
CA PHE A 323 9.91 -8.30 -3.74
C PHE A 323 8.81 -9.20 -4.30
N VAL A 324 7.63 -8.62 -4.57
CA VAL A 324 6.53 -9.35 -5.21
C VAL A 324 6.69 -9.26 -6.72
N ASP A 325 6.94 -10.38 -7.40
CA ASP A 325 7.21 -10.41 -8.84
C ASP A 325 5.92 -10.66 -9.66
N PRO A 326 5.45 -9.67 -10.47
CA PRO A 326 4.29 -9.86 -11.35
C PRO A 326 4.49 -10.95 -12.42
N GLN A 327 5.73 -11.17 -12.89
CA GLN A 327 6.03 -12.16 -13.93
C GLN A 327 5.94 -13.59 -13.40
N GLN A 328 6.22 -13.79 -12.11
CA GLN A 328 6.06 -15.06 -11.40
C GLN A 328 4.71 -15.19 -10.70
N GLY A 329 3.68 -14.54 -11.25
CA GLY A 329 2.31 -14.62 -10.73
C GLY A 329 2.12 -13.95 -9.37
N TYR A 330 2.80 -12.83 -9.15
CA TYR A 330 2.77 -12.02 -7.92
C TYR A 330 3.21 -12.82 -6.68
N THR A 331 4.27 -13.62 -6.80
CA THR A 331 4.89 -14.37 -5.69
C THR A 331 6.10 -13.62 -5.15
N GLU A 332 6.51 -13.91 -3.91
CA GLU A 332 7.73 -13.32 -3.35
C GLU A 332 8.96 -13.96 -4.00
N ALA A 333 9.85 -13.12 -4.53
CA ALA A 333 11.09 -13.51 -5.19
C ALA A 333 12.26 -12.66 -4.67
N ASP A 334 13.45 -13.24 -4.66
CA ASP A 334 14.68 -12.54 -4.28
C ASP A 334 15.16 -11.63 -5.42
N PHE A 335 15.60 -10.41 -5.09
CA PHE A 335 16.30 -9.56 -6.05
C PHE A 335 17.83 -9.78 -5.99
N PRO A 336 18.57 -9.53 -7.08
CA PRO A 336 20.02 -9.66 -7.09
C PRO A 336 20.68 -8.78 -6.01
N SER A 337 21.54 -9.38 -5.19
CA SER A 337 22.23 -8.65 -4.11
C SER A 337 23.06 -7.49 -4.65
N VAL A 338 22.93 -6.31 -4.06
CA VAL A 338 23.70 -5.13 -4.41
C VAL A 338 24.77 -4.91 -3.34
N SER A 339 26.04 -4.91 -3.74
CA SER A 339 27.18 -4.68 -2.85
C SER A 339 28.07 -3.56 -3.38
N VAL A 340 28.68 -2.82 -2.45
CA VAL A 340 29.70 -1.81 -2.78
C VAL A 340 31.07 -2.41 -2.46
N GLY A 341 31.80 -2.82 -3.49
CA GLY A 341 33.06 -3.58 -3.34
C GLY A 341 34.15 -2.82 -2.56
N GLU A 342 34.15 -1.49 -2.63
CA GLU A 342 35.05 -0.64 -1.85
C GLU A 342 34.79 -0.80 -0.35
N TRP A 343 33.53 -0.76 0.07
CA TRP A 343 33.12 -0.89 1.48
C TRP A 343 33.39 -2.29 2.02
N VAL A 344 33.15 -3.33 1.22
CA VAL A 344 33.47 -4.72 1.60
C VAL A 344 34.98 -4.89 1.85
N THR A 345 35.81 -4.25 1.03
CA THR A 345 37.27 -4.31 1.16
C THR A 345 37.76 -3.56 2.39
N GLU A 346 37.17 -2.39 2.67
CA GLU A 346 37.50 -1.56 3.84
C GLU A 346 37.10 -2.24 5.15
N ASP A 347 35.89 -2.82 5.21
CA ASP A 347 35.40 -3.51 6.41
C ASP A 347 36.02 -4.91 6.59
N GLY A 348 36.55 -5.50 5.52
CA GLY A 348 37.17 -6.83 5.50
C GLY A 348 36.18 -8.01 5.62
N VAL A 349 34.89 -7.73 5.74
CA VAL A 349 33.80 -8.71 5.87
C VAL A 349 32.55 -8.20 5.14
N GLU A 350 31.79 -9.11 4.52
CA GLU A 350 30.48 -8.79 3.96
C GLU A 350 29.46 -8.68 5.11
N ILE A 351 28.82 -7.50 5.23
CA ILE A 351 27.80 -7.25 6.24
C ILE A 351 26.51 -6.93 5.49
N SER A 352 25.64 -7.94 5.45
CA SER A 352 24.42 -7.91 4.64
C SER A 352 23.20 -7.52 5.47
N GLN A 353 22.40 -6.60 4.94
CA GLN A 353 21.06 -6.31 5.44
C GLN A 353 20.00 -6.86 4.49
N ASP A 354 18.95 -7.44 5.06
CA ASP A 354 17.80 -7.94 4.33
C ASP A 354 16.67 -6.89 4.30
N MET A 355 16.06 -6.70 3.13
CA MET A 355 15.01 -5.72 2.89
C MET A 355 13.81 -6.37 2.19
N LYS A 356 12.63 -6.25 2.81
CA LYS A 356 11.37 -6.74 2.23
C LYS A 356 10.61 -5.60 1.56
N LEU A 357 10.52 -5.64 0.23
CA LEU A 357 9.78 -4.67 -0.57
C LEU A 357 8.40 -5.23 -0.94
N ARG A 358 7.38 -4.82 -0.16
CA ARG A 358 5.99 -5.29 -0.34
C ARG A 358 5.17 -4.48 -1.36
N PHE A 359 5.69 -3.34 -1.82
CA PHE A 359 4.97 -2.35 -2.63
C PHE A 359 5.67 -2.08 -3.97
N VAL A 360 6.00 -3.13 -4.73
CA VAL A 360 6.75 -3.06 -6.01
C VAL A 360 5.91 -3.53 -7.17
#